data_AF-X7EFC9-F1
#
_entry.id   AF-X7EFC9-F1
#
_cell.length_a   1.000
_cell.length_b   1.000
_cell.length_c   1.000
_cell.angle_alpha   90.00
_cell.angle_beta   90.00
_cell.angle_gamma   90.00
#
_symmetry.space_group_name_H-M   'P 1'
#
loop_
_entity.id
_entity.type
_entity.pdbx_description
1 polymer ?
#
loop_
_entity_poly.entity_id
_entity_poly.type
_entity_poly.pdbx_seq_one_letter_code
_entity_poly.pdbx_strand_id
1 'polypeptide(L)'
;MSRSQRALFVFITWLCVYPGVLVFAELVGWIAPGAPVWLRILLSTAVTVPTISMVILPRVTRLVAAAKGQSVAELKRAEARAAESAG
;
A
#
# COMPACT_ATOMS: atom_id res chain seq x y z
N MET A 1 10.45 -3.17 -15.04
CA MET A 1 10.98 -3.76 -13.78
C MET A 1 11.29 -5.22 -14.01
N SER A 2 12.41 -5.74 -13.50
CA SER A 2 12.65 -7.19 -13.54
C SER A 2 11.66 -7.92 -12.62
N ARG A 3 11.35 -9.20 -12.90
CA ARG A 3 10.41 -10.00 -12.09
C ARG A 3 10.82 -10.05 -10.60
N SER A 4 12.12 -10.09 -10.33
CA SER A 4 12.67 -10.09 -8.97
C SER A 4 12.46 -8.75 -8.25
N GLN A 5 12.64 -7.63 -8.95
CA GLN A 5 12.37 -6.30 -8.38
C GLN A 5 10.87 -6.09 -8.10
N ARG A 6 9.98 -6.68 -8.92
CA ARG A 6 8.53 -6.64 -8.68
C ARG A 6 8.15 -7.44 -7.43
N ALA A 7 8.74 -8.62 -7.24
CA ALA A 7 8.53 -9.42 -6.05
C ALA A 7 9.02 -8.70 -4.78
N LEU A 8 10.22 -8.09 -4.82
CA LEU A 8 10.76 -7.31 -3.71
C LEU A 8 9.87 -6.10 -3.37
N PHE A 9 9.38 -5.38 -4.37
CA PHE A 9 8.46 -4.26 -4.17
C PHE A 9 7.15 -4.69 -3.50
N VAL A 10 6.56 -5.80 -3.98
CA VAL A 10 5.34 -6.38 -3.39
C VAL A 10 5.61 -6.82 -1.95
N PHE A 11 6.73 -7.48 -1.69
CA PHE A 11 7.10 -7.94 -0.36
C PHE A 11 7.29 -6.79 0.63
N ILE A 12 8.03 -5.73 0.26
CA ILE A 12 8.22 -4.55 1.11
C ILE A 12 6.89 -3.83 1.36
N THR A 13 6.05 -3.70 0.34
CA THR A 13 4.72 -3.11 0.48
C THR A 13 3.88 -3.92 1.44
N TRP A 14 3.89 -5.25 1.31
CA TRP A 14 3.19 -6.15 2.21
C TRP A 14 3.70 -6.02 3.66
N LEU A 15 5.01 -5.97 3.86
CA LEU A 15 5.62 -5.82 5.19
C LEU A 15 5.25 -4.48 5.86
N CYS A 16 5.01 -3.42 5.10
CA CYS A 16 4.54 -2.14 5.63
C CYS A 16 3.03 -2.12 5.90
N VAL A 17 2.23 -2.79 5.07
CA VAL A 17 0.76 -2.75 5.15
C VAL A 17 0.22 -3.72 6.18
N TYR A 18 0.73 -4.95 6.21
CA TYR A 18 0.21 -6.03 7.06
C TYR A 18 0.19 -5.69 8.55
N PRO A 19 1.27 -5.14 9.15
CA PRO A 19 1.26 -4.77 10.57
C PRO A 19 0.23 -3.69 10.88
N GLY A 20 0.07 -2.71 9.98
CA GLY A 20 -0.93 -1.65 10.12
C GLY A 20 -2.36 -2.19 10.10
N VAL A 21 -2.65 -3.11 9.17
CA VAL A 21 -3.94 -3.81 9.10
C VAL A 21 -4.19 -4.62 10.38
N LEU A 22 -3.18 -5.36 10.85
CA LEU A 22 -3.29 -6.21 12.04
C LEU A 22 -3.62 -5.38 13.29
N VAL A 23 -2.90 -4.29 13.52
CA VAL A 23 -3.14 -3.38 14.64
C VAL A 23 -4.54 -2.78 14.57
N PHE A 24 -5.00 -2.40 13.37
CA PHE A 24 -6.34 -1.86 13.18
C PHE A 24 -7.43 -2.89 13.43
N ALA A 25 -7.23 -4.13 12.96
CA ALA A 25 -8.16 -5.23 13.18
C ALA A 25 -8.32 -5.55 14.67
N GLU A 26 -7.22 -5.55 15.43
CA GLU A 26 -7.25 -5.73 16.89
C GLU A 26 -7.93 -4.56 17.60
N LEU A 27 -7.62 -3.31 17.22
CA LEU A 27 -8.30 -2.13 17.76
C LEU A 27 -9.82 -2.17 17.54
N VAL A 28 -10.26 -2.59 16.35
CA VAL A 28 -11.69 -2.76 16.03
C VAL A 28 -12.30 -3.90 16.85
N GLY A 29 -11.57 -5.01 17.04
CA GLY A 29 -12.00 -6.12 17.91
C GLY A 29 -12.19 -5.69 19.36
N TRP A 30 -11.28 -4.86 19.87
CA TRP A 30 -11.32 -4.34 21.24
C TRP A 30 -12.42 -3.29 21.45
N ILE A 31 -12.63 -2.40 20.47
CA ILE A 31 -13.68 -1.36 20.52
C ILE A 31 -15.07 -1.96 20.32
N ALA A 32 -15.20 -3.02 19.51
CA ALA A 32 -16.49 -3.62 19.17
C ALA A 32 -16.51 -5.16 19.36
N PRO A 33 -16.44 -5.66 20.61
CA PRO A 33 -16.33 -7.08 20.93
C PRO A 33 -17.58 -7.90 20.55
N GLY A 34 -18.74 -7.27 20.36
CA GLY A 34 -19.99 -7.92 19.91
C GLY A 34 -20.38 -7.63 18.46
N ALA A 35 -19.56 -6.89 17.70
CA ALA A 35 -19.92 -6.55 16.33
C ALA A 35 -19.93 -7.79 15.41
N PRO A 36 -20.95 -7.93 14.56
CA PRO A 36 -20.98 -9.01 13.57
C PRO A 36 -19.81 -8.86 12.59
N VAL A 37 -19.35 -10.00 12.06
CA VAL A 37 -18.12 -10.10 11.24
C VAL A 37 -18.12 -9.11 10.07
N TRP A 38 -19.25 -8.92 9.40
CA TRP A 38 -19.36 -7.97 8.28
C TRP A 38 -19.07 -6.52 8.69
N LEU A 39 -19.46 -6.10 9.89
CA LEU A 39 -19.23 -4.74 10.38
C LEU A 39 -17.76 -4.54 10.76
N ARG A 40 -17.12 -5.57 11.33
CA ARG A 40 -15.67 -5.56 11.59
C ARG A 40 -14.86 -5.46 10.31
N ILE A 41 -15.27 -6.16 9.25
CA ILE A 41 -14.66 -6.07 7.93
C ILE A 41 -14.87 -4.67 7.35
N LEU A 42 -16.08 -4.13 7.43
CA LEU A 42 -16.39 -2.78 6.96
C LEU A 42 -15.51 -1.72 7.66
N LEU A 43 -15.42 -1.76 8.99
CA LEU A 43 -14.59 -0.82 9.76
C LEU A 43 -13.11 -0.99 9.46
N SER A 44 -12.63 -2.23 9.37
CA SER A 44 -11.22 -2.51 9.06
C SER A 44 -10.85 -2.00 7.67
N THR A 45 -11.70 -2.26 6.66
CA THR A 45 -11.48 -1.80 5.27
C THR A 45 -11.66 -0.30 5.10
N ALA A 46 -12.64 0.30 5.80
CA ALA A 46 -12.87 1.74 5.82
C ALA A 46 -11.65 2.52 6.31
N VAL A 47 -10.78 1.90 7.13
CA VAL A 47 -9.53 2.53 7.54
C VAL A 47 -8.34 2.06 6.72
N THR A 48 -8.20 0.75 6.47
CA THR A 48 -7.03 0.24 5.73
C THR A 48 -6.98 0.75 4.29
N VAL A 49 -8.09 0.88 3.58
CA VAL A 49 -8.11 1.40 2.20
C VAL A 49 -7.58 2.83 2.11
N PRO A 50 -8.09 3.82 2.88
CA PRO A 50 -7.52 5.16 2.86
C PRO A 50 -6.10 5.21 3.42
N THR A 51 -5.73 4.43 4.45
CA THR A 51 -4.35 4.36 4.93
C THR A 51 -3.39 3.88 3.83
N ILE A 52 -3.76 2.82 3.11
CA ILE A 52 -2.96 2.31 1.99
C ILE A 52 -2.85 3.37 0.90
N SER A 53 -3.98 3.95 0.50
CA SER A 53 -4.06 4.85 -0.65
C SER A 53 -3.38 6.20 -0.42
N MET A 54 -3.56 6.78 0.77
CA MET A 54 -3.12 8.14 1.08
C MET A 54 -1.78 8.20 1.82
N VAL A 55 -1.37 7.13 2.51
CA VAL A 55 -0.14 7.14 3.31
C VAL A 55 0.89 6.17 2.76
N ILE A 56 0.54 4.87 2.65
CA ILE A 56 1.50 3.83 2.28
C ILE A 56 2.00 4.06 0.85
N LEU A 57 1.09 4.14 -0.13
CA LEU A 57 1.44 4.31 -1.54
C LEU A 57 2.39 5.50 -1.75
N PRO A 58 2.08 6.74 -1.31
CA PRO A 58 2.97 7.87 -1.53
C PRO A 58 4.31 7.74 -0.78
N ARG A 59 4.34 7.12 0.41
CA ARG A 59 5.59 6.86 1.16
C ARG A 59 6.47 5.86 0.40
N VAL A 60 5.89 4.76 -0.07
CA VAL A 60 6.61 3.75 -0.88
C VAL A 60 7.10 4.38 -2.19
N THR A 61 6.28 5.18 -2.87
CA THR A 61 6.68 5.86 -4.11
C THR A 61 7.87 6.80 -3.86
N ARG A 62 7.86 7.56 -2.75
CA ARG A 62 8.98 8.41 -2.34
C ARG A 62 10.24 7.62 -2.01
N LEU A 63 10.11 6.49 -1.31
CA LEU A 63 11.25 5.63 -0.98
C LEU A 63 11.88 5.02 -2.24
N VAL A 64 11.06 4.55 -3.18
CA VAL A 64 11.55 4.01 -4.46
C VAL A 64 12.20 5.11 -5.31
N ALA A 65 11.65 6.31 -5.32
CA ALA A 65 12.23 7.46 -6.01
C ALA A 65 13.61 7.83 -5.41
N ALA A 66 13.70 7.90 -4.08
CA ALA A 66 14.95 8.13 -3.36
C ALA A 66 16.00 7.04 -3.62
N ALA A 67 15.60 5.76 -3.60
CA ALA A 67 16.49 4.64 -3.87
C ALA A 67 17.02 4.60 -5.32
N LYS A 68 16.31 5.23 -6.26
CA LYS A 68 16.73 5.36 -7.66
C LYS A 68 17.44 6.68 -7.99
N GLY A 69 17.55 7.60 -7.02
CA GLY A 69 18.08 8.95 -7.26
C GLY A 69 17.24 9.79 -8.23
N GLN A 70 15.94 9.46 -8.38
CA GLN A 70 15.02 10.10 -9.31
C GLN A 70 13.93 10.86 -8.56
N SER A 71 13.36 11.90 -9.19
CA SER A 71 12.19 12.59 -8.65
C SER A 71 10.91 11.76 -8.84
N VAL A 72 9.91 11.95 -7.97
CA VAL A 72 8.59 11.28 -8.09
C VAL A 72 7.93 11.59 -9.45
N ALA A 73 8.19 12.77 -10.02
CA ALA A 73 7.69 13.17 -11.32
C ALA A 73 8.30 12.35 -12.47
N GLU A 74 9.60 12.04 -12.40
CA GLU A 74 10.28 11.18 -13.38
C GLU A 74 9.79 9.74 -13.31
N LEU A 75 9.53 9.24 -12.09
CA LEU A 75 8.99 7.90 -11.89
C LEU A 75 7.61 7.75 -12.54
N LYS A 76 6.71 8.72 -12.31
CA LYS A 76 5.37 8.73 -12.93
C LYS A 76 5.41 8.87 -14.45
N ARG A 77 6.33 9.68 -14.99
CA ARG A 77 6.54 9.78 -16.45
C ARG A 77 7.08 8.48 -17.05
N ALA A 78 7.95 7.77 -16.34
CA ALA A 78 8.47 6.48 -16.78
C ALA A 78 7.39 5.38 -16.76
N GLU A 79 6.53 5.36 -15.75
CA GLU A 79 5.36 4.46 -15.70
C GLU A 79 4.36 4.76 -16.83
N ALA A 80 4.08 6.03 -17.11
CA ALA A 80 3.20 6.43 -18.22
C ALA A 80 3.73 5.95 -19.58
N ARG A 81 5.03 6.18 -19.86
CA ARG A 81 5.66 5.69 -21.09
C ARG A 81 5.65 4.16 -21.19
N ALA A 82 5.85 3.46 -20.08
CA ALA A 82 5.81 2.00 -20.04
C ALA A 82 4.41 1.43 -20.26
N ALA A 83 3.36 2.15 -19.85
CA ALA A 83 1.97 1.78 -20.12
C ALA A 83 1.59 2.02 -21.59
N GLU A 84 2.03 3.13 -22.17
CA GLU A 84 1.80 3.46 -23.59
C GLU A 84 2.50 2.50 -24.56
N SER A 85 3.63 1.92 -24.16
CA SER A 85 4.37 0.95 -25.00
C SER A 85 3.95 -0.50 -24.78
N ALA A 86 2.98 -0.75 -23.88
CA ALA A 86 2.41 -2.07 -23.60
C ALA A 86 0.95 -2.23 -24.10
N GLY A 87 0.35 -1.15 -24.63
CA GLY A 87 -0.93 -1.17 -25.34
C GLY A 87 -0.71 -1.17 -26.84
#